data_AF-A0A940AB60-F1
#
_entry.id   AF-A0A940AB60-F1
#
_cell.length_a   1.000
_cell.length_b   1.000
_cell.length_c   1.000
_cell.angle_alpha   90.00
_cell.angle_beta   90.00
_cell.angle_gamma   90.00
#
_symmetry.space_group_name_H-M   'P 1'
#
loop_
_entity.id
_entity.type
_entity.pdbx_description
1 polymer ?
#
loop_
_entity_poly.entity_id
_entity_poly.type
_entity_poly.pdbx_seq_one_letter_code
_entity_poly.pdbx_strand_id
1 'polypeptide(L)'
;MSFFRRNINGILGTILFHLIVICVCLACKIGVIQKEPESYIIIDPQDFEMDDKSQSSEAEDEMMTDEQIDQYLQNLGIAGSNYSGTRTYQPSSGQSMSEADMKAKYEEQFLREKYGDDYNDAQNRTYEDYIDQSRMEQYKSDNKPRNMVKSGPALVYAELDNKQREVSYLHVPVFTCEGSGVVVVRISVASSGKVSSAEVVSSNLTADVECLTNAARTAALKSSFSKISGNKTEGGKITYTFVRQ
;
A
#
# COMPACT_ATOMS: atom_id res chain seq x y z
N MET A 1 26.38 -40.24 -27.74
CA MET A 1 27.36 -39.14 -27.55
C MET A 1 28.30 -38.94 -28.76
N SER A 2 27.83 -39.05 -30.01
CA SER A 2 28.68 -38.90 -31.22
C SER A 2 28.55 -37.52 -31.90
N PHE A 3 27.40 -36.86 -31.76
CA PHE A 3 27.10 -35.59 -32.41
C PHE A 3 27.94 -34.40 -31.88
N PHE A 4 28.10 -34.31 -30.55
CA PHE A 4 28.86 -33.24 -29.90
C PHE A 4 30.35 -33.24 -30.26
N ARG A 5 30.98 -34.41 -30.44
CA ARG A 5 32.41 -34.48 -30.80
C ARG A 5 32.69 -34.06 -32.24
N ARG A 6 31.73 -34.27 -33.13
CA ARG A 6 31.88 -34.01 -34.58
C ARG A 6 31.72 -32.53 -34.92
N ASN A 7 30.89 -31.82 -34.14
CA ASN A 7 30.58 -30.40 -34.33
C ASN A 7 31.13 -29.51 -33.19
N ILE A 8 32.10 -30.02 -32.41
CA ILE A 8 32.62 -29.35 -31.21
C ILE A 8 33.18 -27.95 -31.53
N ASN A 9 33.83 -27.80 -32.68
CA ASN A 9 34.37 -26.52 -33.13
C ASN A 9 33.26 -25.51 -33.48
N GLY A 10 32.13 -26.00 -34.01
CA GLY A 10 30.98 -25.16 -34.32
C GLY A 10 30.25 -24.69 -33.05
N ILE A 11 30.06 -25.59 -32.09
CA ILE A 11 29.44 -25.28 -30.79
C ILE A 11 30.35 -24.36 -29.98
N LEU A 12 31.67 -24.58 -29.99
CA LEU A 12 32.64 -23.71 -29.35
C LEU A 12 32.63 -22.31 -29.99
N GLY A 13 32.51 -22.23 -31.32
CA GLY A 13 32.42 -20.98 -32.06
C GLY A 13 31.16 -20.18 -31.73
N THR A 14 29.99 -20.82 -31.65
CA THR A 14 28.75 -20.13 -31.29
C THR A 14 28.78 -19.65 -29.84
N ILE A 15 29.31 -20.45 -28.92
CA ILE A 15 29.51 -20.06 -27.51
C ILE A 15 30.45 -18.86 -27.42
N LEU A 16 31.57 -18.88 -28.13
CA LEU A 16 32.53 -17.77 -28.16
C LEU A 16 31.90 -16.49 -28.72
N PHE A 17 31.13 -16.59 -29.80
CA PHE A 17 30.41 -15.46 -30.37
C PHE A 17 29.41 -14.85 -29.38
N HIS A 18 28.62 -15.68 -28.69
CA HIS A 18 27.66 -15.19 -27.69
C HIS A 18 28.37 -14.55 -26.49
N LEU A 19 29.50 -15.10 -26.05
CA LEU A 19 30.30 -14.52 -24.98
C LEU A 19 30.79 -13.11 -25.36
N ILE A 20 31.32 -12.95 -26.59
CA ILE A 20 31.76 -11.64 -27.09
C ILE A 20 30.60 -10.64 -27.15
N VAL A 21 29.43 -11.06 -27.64
CA VAL A 21 28.23 -10.21 -27.69
C VAL A 21 27.82 -9.76 -26.28
N ILE A 22 27.82 -10.66 -25.30
CA ILE A 22 27.51 -10.32 -23.90
C ILE A 22 28.55 -9.34 -23.33
N CYS A 23 29.86 -9.58 -23.56
CA CYS A 23 30.91 -8.67 -23.12
C CYS A 23 30.76 -7.27 -23.73
N VAL A 24 30.41 -7.16 -25.01
CA VAL A 24 30.13 -5.88 -25.67
C VAL A 24 28.89 -5.21 -25.07
N CYS A 25 27.79 -5.96 -24.85
CA CYS A 25 26.59 -5.43 -24.21
C CYS A 25 26.86 -4.89 -22.79
N LEU A 26 27.68 -5.60 -21.99
CA LEU A 26 28.07 -5.16 -20.66
C LEU A 26 28.96 -3.91 -20.71
N ALA A 27 29.91 -3.84 -21.66
CA ALA A 27 30.74 -2.66 -21.87
C ALA A 27 29.90 -1.45 -22.34
N CYS A 28 28.89 -1.65 -23.20
CA CYS A 28 28.00 -0.60 -23.65
C CYS A 28 27.04 -0.09 -22.55
N LYS A 29 26.68 -0.92 -21.56
CA LYS A 29 25.75 -0.55 -20.48
C LYS A 29 26.36 0.31 -19.36
N ILE A 30 27.62 0.69 -19.44
CA ILE A 30 28.28 1.55 -18.43
C ILE A 30 28.15 3.06 -18.69
N GLY A 31 27.40 3.45 -19.73
CA GLY A 31 27.24 4.86 -20.16
C GLY A 31 25.93 5.56 -19.78
N VAL A 32 25.17 5.07 -18.80
CA VAL A 32 23.91 5.72 -18.38
C VAL A 32 23.91 5.92 -16.86
N ILE A 33 24.77 6.84 -16.40
CA ILE A 33 24.51 7.58 -15.17
C ILE A 33 23.44 8.61 -15.54
N GLN A 34 22.17 8.26 -15.31
CA GLN A 34 21.09 9.25 -15.27
C GLN A 34 21.37 10.11 -14.04
N LYS A 35 21.85 11.32 -14.26
CA LYS A 35 21.89 12.36 -13.24
C LYS A 35 20.46 12.88 -13.16
N GLU A 36 19.70 12.45 -12.15
CA GLU A 36 18.39 13.05 -11.88
C GLU A 36 18.60 14.56 -11.70
N PRO A 37 17.89 15.42 -12.46
CA PRO A 37 17.87 16.84 -12.13
C PRO A 37 17.04 16.98 -10.86
N GLU A 38 17.70 17.32 -9.75
CA GLU A 38 17.00 17.80 -8.56
C GLU A 38 16.19 19.04 -8.94
N SER A 39 14.88 18.86 -9.14
CA SER A 39 13.94 19.98 -9.21
C SER A 39 13.67 20.44 -7.78
N TYR A 40 14.38 21.47 -7.36
CA TYR A 40 14.04 22.18 -6.14
C TYR A 40 12.85 23.09 -6.45
N ILE A 41 11.76 22.94 -5.68
CA ILE A 41 10.67 23.91 -5.66
C ILE A 41 11.04 24.92 -4.58
N ILE A 42 11.36 26.16 -4.97
CA ILE A 42 11.46 27.27 -4.01
C ILE A 42 10.04 27.67 -3.69
N ILE A 43 9.59 27.38 -2.48
CA ILE A 43 8.34 27.94 -1.93
C ILE A 43 8.71 29.34 -1.43
N ASP A 44 8.34 30.36 -2.21
CA ASP A 44 8.45 31.75 -1.80
C ASP A 44 7.35 32.00 -0.73
N PRO A 45 7.69 32.51 0.48
CA PRO A 45 6.71 32.70 1.56
C PRO A 45 5.61 33.76 1.29
N GLN A 46 5.48 34.27 0.06
CA GLN A 46 4.39 35.17 -0.33
C GLN A 46 3.11 34.46 -0.82
N ASP A 47 3.15 33.15 -1.07
CA ASP A 47 1.95 32.38 -1.50
C ASP A 47 1.02 31.97 -0.34
N PHE A 48 1.26 32.44 0.89
CA PHE A 48 0.41 32.21 2.06
C PHE A 48 -0.31 33.46 2.56
N GLU A 49 -0.64 34.40 1.66
CA GLU A 49 -1.59 35.46 2.02
C GLU A 49 -3.02 34.95 1.79
N MET A 50 -3.67 34.66 2.91
CA MET A 50 -5.10 34.44 3.00
C MET A 50 -5.82 35.72 2.52
N ASP A 51 -6.45 35.68 1.35
CA ASP A 51 -7.34 36.76 0.92
C ASP A 51 -8.78 36.40 1.25
N ASP A 52 -9.13 36.64 2.50
CA ASP A 52 -10.49 36.70 3.02
C ASP A 52 -11.07 38.08 2.68
N LYS A 53 -11.58 38.23 1.45
CA LYS A 53 -12.41 39.39 1.07
C LYS A 53 -13.54 38.99 0.13
N SER A 54 -14.73 38.95 0.71
CA SER A 54 -16.00 39.15 -0.01
C SER A 54 -15.92 40.43 -0.87
N GLN A 55 -16.08 40.30 -2.19
CA GLN A 55 -16.86 41.24 -2.99
C GLN A 55 -17.21 40.66 -4.37
N SER A 56 -18.49 40.78 -4.67
CA SER A 56 -19.18 40.51 -5.93
C SER A 56 -18.50 41.07 -7.18
N SER A 57 -18.45 40.29 -8.25
CA SER A 57 -18.66 40.81 -9.61
C SER A 57 -19.16 39.69 -10.52
N GLU A 58 -20.06 40.06 -11.42
CA GLU A 58 -20.89 39.19 -12.24
C GLU A 58 -20.06 38.41 -13.26
N ALA A 59 -20.26 37.09 -13.30
CA ALA A 59 -19.99 36.25 -14.46
C ALA A 59 -21.28 35.47 -14.73
N GLU A 60 -21.80 35.67 -15.94
CA GLU A 60 -23.07 35.18 -16.44
C GLU A 60 -23.13 33.64 -16.35
N ASP A 61 -24.10 33.15 -15.58
CA ASP A 61 -24.49 31.75 -15.53
C ASP A 61 -25.40 31.47 -16.74
N GLU A 62 -24.82 31.23 -17.91
CA GLU A 62 -25.57 30.63 -19.01
C GLU A 62 -25.81 29.15 -18.70
N MET A 63 -26.90 28.90 -17.97
CA MET A 63 -27.42 27.57 -17.70
C MET A 63 -27.83 26.93 -19.04
N MET A 64 -27.04 25.96 -19.52
CA MET A 64 -27.39 25.14 -20.68
C MET A 64 -28.79 24.55 -20.49
N THR A 65 -29.65 24.66 -21.50
CA THR A 65 -31.01 24.10 -21.41
C THR A 65 -30.96 22.57 -21.42
N ASP A 66 -31.95 21.91 -20.80
CA ASP A 66 -32.03 20.45 -20.73
C ASP A 66 -31.90 19.78 -22.12
N GLU A 67 -32.40 20.42 -23.18
CA GLU A 67 -32.26 19.96 -24.57
C GLU A 67 -30.82 20.01 -25.11
N GLN A 68 -30.00 20.98 -24.66
CA GLN A 68 -28.60 21.08 -25.05
C GLN A 68 -27.74 20.03 -24.32
N ILE A 69 -28.12 19.65 -23.10
CA ILE A 69 -27.49 18.57 -22.34
C ILE A 69 -27.78 17.22 -23.01
N ASP A 70 -29.02 16.99 -23.42
CA ASP A 70 -29.41 15.77 -24.14
C ASP A 70 -28.68 15.62 -25.48
N GLN A 71 -28.53 16.71 -26.23
CA GLN A 71 -27.77 16.71 -27.50
C GLN A 71 -26.28 16.42 -27.30
N TYR A 72 -25.68 16.92 -26.22
CA TYR A 72 -24.29 16.66 -25.87
C TYR A 72 -24.06 15.18 -25.48
N LEU A 73 -24.98 14.60 -24.71
CA LEU A 73 -24.95 13.18 -24.34
C LEU A 73 -25.16 12.25 -25.54
N GLN A 74 -26.02 12.63 -26.49
CA GLN A 74 -26.24 11.87 -27.72
C GLN A 74 -24.99 11.85 -28.62
N ASN A 75 -24.25 12.97 -28.69
CA ASN A 75 -23.01 13.07 -29.45
C ASN A 75 -21.84 12.29 -28.80
N LEU A 76 -21.82 12.17 -27.46
CA LEU A 76 -20.87 11.31 -26.73
C LEU A 76 -21.07 9.82 -27.04
N GLY A 77 -22.32 9.38 -27.26
CA GLY A 77 -22.64 7.98 -27.61
C GLY A 77 -22.13 7.54 -28.99
N ILE A 78 -21.91 8.49 -29.91
CA ILE A 78 -21.43 8.20 -31.27
C ILE A 78 -19.88 8.11 -31.30
N ALA A 79 -19.18 8.82 -30.43
CA ALA A 79 -17.71 8.85 -30.36
C ALA A 79 -17.06 7.53 -29.89
N GLY A 80 -17.84 6.61 -29.30
CA GLY A 80 -17.38 5.28 -28.88
C GLY A 80 -17.57 4.14 -29.90
N SER A 81 -18.07 4.42 -31.10
CA SER A 81 -18.56 3.40 -32.05
C SER A 81 -17.53 2.75 -32.98
N ASN A 82 -16.25 2.66 -32.57
CA ASN A 82 -15.24 1.85 -33.30
C ASN A 82 -14.90 0.50 -32.64
N TYR A 83 -15.61 0.11 -31.58
CA TYR A 83 -15.43 -1.21 -30.97
C TYR A 83 -16.51 -2.18 -31.46
N SER A 84 -16.18 -2.94 -32.49
CA SER A 84 -16.96 -4.09 -32.97
C SER A 84 -16.81 -5.26 -31.98
N GLY A 85 -17.54 -5.18 -30.87
CA GLY A 85 -17.79 -6.31 -29.98
C GLY A 85 -19.30 -6.45 -29.80
N THR A 86 -19.89 -7.47 -30.39
CA THR A 86 -21.31 -7.82 -30.23
C THR A 86 -21.67 -8.01 -28.76
N ARG A 87 -22.26 -7.01 -28.14
CA ARG A 87 -23.03 -7.16 -26.91
C ARG A 87 -24.33 -6.41 -27.08
N THR A 88 -25.40 -7.17 -27.25
CA THR A 88 -26.78 -6.69 -27.35
C THR A 88 -27.12 -5.95 -26.06
N TYR A 89 -26.99 -4.62 -26.05
CA TYR A 89 -27.55 -3.79 -25.01
C TYR A 89 -29.05 -3.71 -25.29
N GLN A 90 -29.81 -4.58 -24.63
CA GLN A 90 -31.26 -4.51 -24.63
C GLN A 90 -31.65 -3.48 -23.57
N PRO A 91 -32.21 -2.32 -23.95
CA PRO A 91 -32.60 -1.32 -22.97
C PRO A 91 -33.82 -1.85 -22.23
N SER A 92 -33.60 -2.35 -21.02
CA SER A 92 -34.69 -2.69 -20.11
C SER A 92 -35.32 -1.37 -19.66
N SER A 93 -36.50 -1.08 -20.23
CA SER A 93 -37.60 -0.27 -19.69
C SER A 93 -37.29 0.56 -18.43
N GLY A 94 -37.40 1.89 -18.59
CA GLY A 94 -37.17 2.93 -17.59
C GLY A 94 -37.62 2.59 -16.16
N GLN A 95 -36.63 2.28 -15.32
CA GLN A 95 -36.69 2.58 -13.90
C GLN A 95 -35.61 3.63 -13.63
N SER A 96 -36.04 4.81 -13.19
CA SER A 96 -35.14 5.81 -12.61
C SER A 96 -34.52 5.21 -11.36
N MET A 97 -33.40 4.52 -11.50
CA MET A 97 -32.66 3.99 -10.36
C MET A 97 -32.13 5.17 -9.54
N SER A 98 -32.14 5.05 -8.22
CA SER A 98 -31.54 6.09 -7.38
C SER A 98 -30.02 6.13 -7.62
N GLU A 99 -29.38 7.26 -7.30
CA GLU A 99 -27.93 7.41 -7.38
C GLU A 99 -27.19 6.32 -6.56
N ALA A 100 -27.78 5.89 -5.44
CA ALA A 100 -27.26 4.80 -4.62
C ALA A 100 -27.31 3.45 -5.34
N ASP A 101 -28.38 3.18 -6.09
CA ASP A 101 -28.53 1.95 -6.86
C ASP A 101 -27.58 1.92 -8.06
N MET A 102 -27.34 3.07 -8.70
CA MET A 102 -26.31 3.19 -9.74
C MET A 102 -24.92 2.92 -9.17
N LYS A 103 -24.57 3.57 -8.05
CA LYS A 103 -23.27 3.38 -7.41
C LYS A 103 -23.02 1.92 -7.04
N ALA A 104 -24.02 1.25 -6.46
CA ALA A 104 -23.93 -0.17 -6.11
C ALA A 104 -23.68 -1.07 -7.34
N LYS A 105 -24.36 -0.80 -8.46
CA LYS A 105 -24.14 -1.56 -9.71
C LYS A 105 -22.76 -1.31 -10.30
N TYR A 106 -22.27 -0.07 -10.30
CA TYR A 106 -20.92 0.25 -10.79
C TYR A 106 -19.85 -0.39 -9.93
N GLU A 107 -20.01 -0.36 -8.60
CA GLU A 107 -19.09 -1.02 -7.68
C GLU A 107 -19.07 -2.53 -7.88
N GLU A 108 -20.24 -3.18 -8.03
CA GLU A 108 -20.32 -4.61 -8.35
C GLU A 108 -19.64 -4.93 -9.69
N GLN A 109 -19.89 -4.15 -10.73
CA GLN A 109 -19.26 -4.36 -12.05
C GLN A 109 -17.75 -4.21 -11.99
N PHE A 110 -17.25 -3.18 -11.31
CA PHE A 110 -15.81 -2.94 -11.11
C PHE A 110 -15.15 -4.10 -10.35
N LEU A 111 -15.78 -4.59 -9.29
CA LEU A 111 -15.28 -5.74 -8.53
C LEU A 111 -15.29 -7.02 -9.38
N ARG A 112 -16.34 -7.27 -10.18
CA ARG A 112 -16.39 -8.42 -11.10
C ARG A 112 -15.33 -8.34 -12.19
N GLU A 113 -15.05 -7.16 -12.73
CA GLU A 113 -13.97 -6.97 -13.71
C GLU A 113 -12.59 -7.21 -13.09
N LYS A 114 -12.39 -6.76 -11.84
CA LYS A 114 -11.13 -6.94 -11.10
C LYS A 114 -10.84 -8.38 -10.69
N TYR A 115 -11.87 -9.12 -10.26
CA TYR A 115 -11.72 -10.46 -9.67
C TYR A 115 -12.18 -11.60 -10.60
N GLY A 116 -12.84 -11.31 -11.73
CA GLY A 116 -13.23 -12.31 -12.72
C GLY A 116 -14.12 -13.43 -12.14
N ASP A 117 -13.79 -14.68 -12.48
CA ASP A 117 -14.49 -15.89 -12.00
C ASP A 117 -14.36 -16.08 -10.48
N ASP A 118 -13.33 -15.49 -9.87
CA ASP A 118 -13.08 -15.53 -8.42
C ASP A 118 -13.90 -14.50 -7.63
N TYR A 119 -14.77 -13.72 -8.30
CA TYR A 119 -15.59 -12.69 -7.63
C TYR A 119 -16.42 -13.24 -6.47
N ASN A 120 -17.08 -14.40 -6.65
CA ASN A 120 -17.91 -15.00 -5.59
C ASN A 120 -17.05 -15.52 -4.43
N ASP A 121 -15.82 -15.93 -4.71
CA ASP A 121 -14.87 -16.39 -3.69
C ASP A 121 -14.29 -15.19 -2.93
N ALA A 122 -13.89 -14.12 -3.63
CA ALA A 122 -13.45 -12.86 -3.05
C ALA A 122 -14.54 -12.18 -2.19
N GLN A 123 -15.82 -12.31 -2.57
CA GLN A 123 -16.95 -11.78 -1.81
C GLN A 123 -17.26 -12.62 -0.55
N ASN A 124 -17.03 -13.93 -0.60
CA ASN A 124 -17.29 -14.86 0.52
C ASN A 124 -16.06 -15.12 1.40
N ARG A 125 -14.86 -14.70 0.97
CA ARG A 125 -13.63 -14.76 1.77
C ARG A 125 -13.77 -13.86 2.99
N THR A 126 -14.09 -14.49 4.12
CA THR A 126 -14.05 -13.86 5.43
C THR A 126 -12.60 -13.84 5.92
N TYR A 127 -12.23 -12.85 6.73
CA TYR A 127 -10.90 -12.67 7.32
C TYR A 127 -10.31 -13.94 7.99
N GLU A 128 -11.15 -14.89 8.39
CA GLU A 128 -10.76 -16.19 8.96
C GLU A 128 -10.09 -17.13 7.95
N ASP A 129 -10.34 -17.01 6.65
CA ASP A 129 -9.84 -17.94 5.62
C ASP A 129 -8.37 -17.67 5.25
N TYR A 130 -7.85 -16.50 5.63
CA TYR A 130 -6.44 -16.09 5.43
C TYR A 130 -5.53 -16.47 6.61
N ILE A 131 -6.07 -16.99 7.71
CA ILE A 131 -5.28 -17.31 8.90
C ILE A 131 -5.27 -18.82 9.13
N ASP A 132 -4.07 -19.41 9.08
CA ASP A 132 -3.79 -20.78 9.54
C ASP A 132 -4.40 -20.98 10.96
N GLN A 133 -5.48 -21.77 10.97
CA GLN A 133 -6.38 -21.99 12.10
C GLN A 133 -5.69 -22.65 13.31
N SER A 134 -4.48 -23.20 13.13
CA SER A 134 -3.68 -23.78 14.22
C SER A 134 -3.12 -22.75 15.21
N ARG A 135 -3.11 -21.44 14.86
CA ARG A 135 -2.60 -20.37 15.73
C ARG A 135 -3.67 -19.52 16.42
N MET A 136 -4.95 -19.72 16.10
CA MET A 136 -6.04 -18.78 16.47
C MET A 136 -7.05 -19.29 17.49
N GLU A 137 -6.97 -20.51 18.02
CA GLU A 137 -7.89 -20.94 19.08
C GLU A 137 -7.72 -20.16 20.41
N GLN A 138 -6.73 -19.27 20.51
CA GLN A 138 -6.55 -18.40 21.68
C GLN A 138 -7.24 -17.01 21.55
N TYR A 139 -7.83 -16.65 20.41
CA TYR A 139 -8.23 -15.27 20.12
C TYR A 139 -9.66 -15.07 19.58
N LYS A 140 -10.65 -15.83 20.07
CA LYS A 140 -12.06 -15.42 19.96
C LYS A 140 -12.59 -14.92 21.31
N SER A 141 -12.45 -13.62 21.53
CA SER A 141 -13.28 -12.86 22.47
C SER A 141 -13.43 -11.44 21.92
N ASP A 142 -14.67 -10.93 21.92
CA ASP A 142 -15.14 -9.65 21.40
C ASP A 142 -14.59 -8.40 22.13
N ASN A 143 -13.31 -8.42 22.49
CA ASN A 143 -12.57 -7.26 22.99
C ASN A 143 -11.36 -7.05 22.09
N LYS A 144 -11.45 -6.08 21.18
CA LYS A 144 -10.27 -5.57 20.45
C LYS A 144 -9.20 -5.23 21.52
N PRO A 145 -8.07 -5.94 21.60
CA PRO A 145 -7.10 -5.66 22.65
C PRO A 145 -6.63 -4.22 22.50
N ARG A 146 -6.68 -3.43 23.58
CA ARG A 146 -6.24 -2.01 23.64
C ARG A 146 -4.81 -1.80 23.09
N ASN A 147 -4.07 -2.90 22.97
CA ASN A 147 -2.67 -2.95 22.54
C ASN A 147 -2.46 -3.25 21.04
N MET A 148 -3.52 -3.23 20.22
CA MET A 148 -3.42 -3.45 18.77
C MET A 148 -3.89 -2.23 17.99
N VAL A 149 -2.99 -1.68 17.17
CA VAL A 149 -3.27 -0.57 16.26
C VAL A 149 -3.03 -1.04 14.84
N LYS A 150 -4.05 -0.90 13.98
CA LYS A 150 -3.96 -1.15 12.54
C LYS A 150 -4.11 0.20 11.84
N SER A 151 -3.11 0.62 11.07
CA SER A 151 -3.23 1.81 10.23
C SER A 151 -2.38 1.64 8.97
N GLY A 152 -3.01 1.76 7.81
CA GLY A 152 -2.35 1.64 6.51
C GLY A 152 -1.68 0.27 6.28
N PRO A 153 -0.48 0.23 5.67
CA PRO A 153 0.21 -1.01 5.30
C PRO A 153 0.88 -1.74 6.48
N ALA A 154 0.73 -1.26 7.71
CA ALA A 154 1.39 -1.85 8.88
C ALA A 154 0.41 -2.15 10.01
N LEU A 155 0.55 -3.35 10.59
CA LEU A 155 -0.12 -3.75 11.82
C LEU A 155 0.88 -3.67 12.98
N VAL A 156 0.47 -3.05 14.08
CA VAL A 156 1.31 -2.86 15.26
C VAL A 156 0.63 -3.47 16.47
N TYR A 157 1.37 -4.32 17.19
CA TYR A 157 0.91 -4.95 18.42
C TYR A 157 1.97 -4.79 19.51
N ALA A 158 1.57 -4.48 20.74
CA ALA A 158 2.49 -4.37 21.86
C ALA A 158 2.11 -5.31 23.02
N GLU A 159 3.13 -5.85 23.66
CA GLU A 159 3.03 -6.69 24.85
C GLU A 159 4.00 -6.15 25.90
N LEU A 160 3.51 -5.88 27.10
CA LEU A 160 4.31 -5.38 28.21
C LEU A 160 4.49 -6.47 29.25
N ASP A 161 5.65 -6.51 29.89
CA ASP A 161 5.93 -7.47 30.96
C ASP A 161 5.03 -7.19 32.18
N ASN A 162 4.72 -5.91 32.44
CA ASN A 162 3.80 -5.49 33.48
C ASN A 162 2.36 -5.34 32.94
N LYS A 163 1.47 -6.25 33.35
CA LYS A 163 0.04 -6.25 32.97
C LYS A 163 -0.77 -5.08 33.50
N GLN A 164 -0.27 -4.36 34.52
CA GLN A 164 -0.93 -3.16 35.07
C GLN A 164 -0.69 -1.92 34.21
N ARG A 165 0.24 -2.01 33.26
CA ARG A 165 0.57 -0.93 32.36
C ARG A 165 -0.17 -1.13 31.04
N GLU A 166 -0.70 -0.03 30.52
CA GLU A 166 -1.51 -0.04 29.31
C GLU A 166 -0.80 0.70 28.17
N VAL A 167 -1.11 0.29 26.95
CA VAL A 167 -0.74 1.02 25.75
C VAL A 167 -1.51 2.33 25.69
N SER A 168 -0.79 3.45 25.63
CA SER A 168 -1.39 4.77 25.46
C SER A 168 -1.42 5.18 23.99
N TYR A 169 -0.32 4.94 23.27
CA TYR A 169 -0.20 5.24 21.84
C TYR A 169 0.90 4.38 21.22
N LEU A 170 0.58 3.69 20.11
CA LEU A 170 1.58 3.01 19.29
C LEU A 170 1.79 3.82 18.01
N HIS A 171 3.03 4.22 17.78
CA HIS A 171 3.39 4.91 16.56
C HIS A 171 3.42 3.89 15.42
N VAL A 172 2.67 4.19 14.36
CA VAL A 172 2.66 3.40 13.13
C VAL A 172 3.79 3.91 12.23
N PRO A 173 4.70 3.05 11.76
CA PRO A 173 5.81 3.47 10.91
C PRO A 173 5.28 3.93 9.55
N VAL A 174 5.78 5.08 9.10
CA VAL A 174 5.72 5.50 7.70
C VAL A 174 7.02 5.06 7.04
N PHE A 175 6.92 4.29 5.96
CA PHE A 175 8.07 3.72 5.27
C PHE A 175 7.80 3.69 3.77
N THR A 176 8.86 3.79 2.98
CA THR A 176 8.85 3.67 1.52
C THR A 176 9.66 2.45 1.05
N CYS A 177 10.09 1.62 2.00
CA CYS A 177 10.87 0.42 1.74
C CYS A 177 10.01 -0.60 0.99
N GLU A 178 10.64 -1.38 0.12
CA GLU A 178 10.01 -2.51 -0.53
C GLU A 178 9.99 -3.73 0.39
N GLY A 179 8.99 -4.60 0.20
CA GLY A 179 8.88 -5.86 0.92
C GLY A 179 7.85 -5.86 2.03
N SER A 180 7.87 -6.96 2.78
CA SER A 180 6.87 -7.31 3.79
C SER A 180 7.49 -8.24 4.82
N GLY A 181 6.79 -8.41 5.93
CA GLY A 181 7.19 -9.35 6.98
C GLY A 181 7.01 -8.78 8.37
N VAL A 182 7.71 -9.37 9.33
CA VAL A 182 7.50 -9.10 10.76
C VAL A 182 8.82 -8.70 11.43
N VAL A 183 8.79 -7.63 12.20
CA VAL A 183 9.89 -7.18 13.05
C VAL A 183 9.41 -7.13 14.50
N VAL A 184 10.13 -7.80 15.40
CA VAL A 184 9.87 -7.77 16.84
C VAL A 184 10.94 -6.93 17.52
N VAL A 185 10.50 -5.86 18.17
CA VAL A 185 11.35 -4.88 18.86
C VAL A 185 11.13 -5.02 20.36
N ARG A 186 12.19 -5.31 21.11
CA ARG A 186 12.19 -5.21 22.57
C ARG A 186 12.32 -3.74 22.96
N ILE A 187 11.50 -3.31 23.90
CA ILE A 187 11.49 -1.93 24.39
C ILE A 187 11.77 -1.89 25.88
N SER A 188 12.31 -0.76 26.34
CA SER A 188 12.34 -0.38 27.75
C SER A 188 11.56 0.91 27.92
N VAL A 189 10.63 0.94 28.88
CA VAL A 189 9.72 2.06 29.08
C VAL A 189 9.96 2.69 30.45
N ALA A 190 10.31 3.97 30.45
CA ALA A 190 10.51 4.76 31.66
C ALA A 190 9.17 4.98 32.41
N SER A 191 9.21 5.30 33.70
CA SER A 191 8.01 5.57 34.51
C SER A 191 7.12 6.70 33.96
N SER A 192 7.71 7.62 33.18
CA SER A 192 7.03 8.71 32.47
C SER A 192 6.10 8.25 31.33
N GLY A 193 6.13 6.98 30.94
CA GLY A 193 5.36 6.47 29.79
C GLY A 193 6.12 6.48 28.47
N LYS A 194 7.32 7.06 28.42
CA LYS A 194 8.14 7.13 27.20
C LYS A 194 9.05 5.91 27.06
N VAL A 195 9.22 5.44 25.83
CA VAL A 195 10.19 4.40 25.50
C VAL A 195 11.59 5.00 25.58
N SER A 196 12.43 4.46 26.46
CA SER A 196 13.82 4.90 26.66
C SER A 196 14.82 4.13 25.80
N SER A 197 14.49 2.91 25.40
CA SER A 197 15.34 2.07 24.53
C SER A 197 14.48 1.16 23.66
N ALA A 198 14.96 0.87 22.45
CA ALA A 198 14.35 -0.04 21.49
C ALA A 198 15.42 -0.84 20.74
N GLU A 199 15.33 -2.16 20.79
CA GLU A 199 16.28 -3.10 20.19
C GLU A 199 15.53 -4.15 19.36
N VAL A 200 15.97 -4.40 18.13
CA VAL A 200 15.38 -5.43 17.27
C VAL A 200 15.86 -6.80 17.74
N VAL A 201 14.93 -7.66 18.15
CA VAL A 201 15.26 -9.02 18.65
C VAL A 201 15.11 -10.07 17.55
N SER A 202 14.12 -9.89 16.67
CA SER A 202 13.95 -10.74 15.50
C SER A 202 13.38 -9.95 14.34
N SER A 203 13.79 -10.34 13.13
CA SER A 203 13.22 -9.84 11.89
C SER A 203 13.06 -11.01 10.92
N ASN A 204 11.90 -11.08 10.29
CA ASN A 204 11.62 -12.00 9.19
C ASN A 204 11.02 -11.15 8.08
N LEU A 205 11.85 -10.76 7.12
CA LEU A 205 11.54 -9.77 6.11
C LEU A 205 11.88 -10.31 4.72
N THR A 206 11.09 -9.94 3.73
CA THR A 206 11.25 -10.41 2.34
C THR A 206 12.22 -9.55 1.53
N ALA A 207 12.32 -8.26 1.82
CA ALA A 207 13.23 -7.29 1.21
C ALA A 207 13.51 -6.12 2.18
N ASP A 208 14.43 -5.22 1.80
CA ASP A 208 14.80 -3.99 2.51
C ASP A 208 14.90 -4.12 4.04
N VAL A 209 15.64 -5.15 4.47
CA VAL A 209 15.77 -5.55 5.88
C VAL A 209 16.17 -4.37 6.77
N GLU A 210 17.18 -3.60 6.37
CA GLU A 210 17.68 -2.46 7.15
C GLU A 210 16.66 -1.32 7.22
N CYS A 211 15.98 -1.02 6.12
CA CYS A 211 14.99 0.06 6.06
C CYS A 211 13.78 -0.26 6.96
N LEU A 212 13.22 -1.47 6.84
CA LEU A 212 12.06 -1.90 7.63
C LEU A 212 12.39 -2.06 9.12
N THR A 213 13.57 -2.58 9.46
CA THR A 213 14.02 -2.68 10.86
C THR A 213 14.26 -1.30 11.48
N ASN A 214 14.85 -0.35 10.74
CA ASN A 214 15.02 1.02 11.21
C ASN A 214 13.68 1.75 11.36
N ALA A 215 12.73 1.54 10.45
CA ALA A 215 11.38 2.08 10.56
C ALA A 215 10.67 1.55 11.82
N ALA A 216 10.72 0.24 12.07
CA ALA A 216 10.17 -0.39 13.27
C ALA A 216 10.84 0.15 14.55
N ARG A 217 12.17 0.24 14.60
CA ARG A 217 12.91 0.77 15.76
C ARG A 217 12.54 2.23 16.06
N THR A 218 12.47 3.05 15.02
CA THR A 218 12.15 4.48 15.16
C THR A 218 10.70 4.67 15.61
N ALA A 219 9.77 3.88 15.08
CA ALA A 219 8.38 3.88 15.53
C ALA A 219 8.24 3.41 16.98
N ALA A 220 9.01 2.39 17.40
CA ALA A 220 9.00 1.91 18.78
C ALA A 220 9.40 3.01 19.76
N LEU A 221 10.46 3.77 19.46
CA LEU A 221 10.92 4.90 20.28
C LEU A 221 9.89 6.04 20.40
N LYS A 222 9.07 6.24 19.36
CA LYS A 222 8.02 7.26 19.33
C LYS A 222 6.71 6.82 20.01
N SER A 223 6.58 5.53 20.35
CA SER A 223 5.42 4.99 21.04
C SER A 223 5.41 5.39 22.52
N SER A 224 4.23 5.36 23.16
CA SER A 224 4.06 5.71 24.57
C SER A 224 3.04 4.86 25.29
N PHE A 225 3.23 4.72 26.59
CA PHE A 225 2.47 3.86 27.48
C PHE A 225 1.97 4.64 28.69
N SER A 226 1.08 4.04 29.48
CA SER A 226 0.59 4.68 30.70
C SER A 226 1.75 4.99 31.67
N LYS A 227 1.56 6.07 32.43
CA LYS A 227 2.50 6.49 33.49
C LYS A 227 2.33 5.58 34.70
N ILE A 228 3.45 5.26 35.34
CA ILE A 228 3.45 4.49 36.59
C ILE A 228 4.25 5.26 37.65
N SER A 229 3.86 5.11 38.91
CA SER A 229 4.57 5.75 40.03
C SER A 229 5.90 5.03 40.31
N GLY A 230 6.98 5.80 40.47
CA GLY A 230 8.32 5.31 40.82
C GLY A 230 9.38 5.58 39.76
N ASN A 231 10.59 5.05 39.97
CA ASN A 231 11.77 5.24 39.10
C ASN A 231 12.20 3.94 38.39
N LYS A 232 11.25 3.04 38.12
CA LYS A 232 11.54 1.74 37.49
C LYS A 232 11.35 1.84 35.97
N THR A 233 12.30 1.28 35.23
CA THR A 233 12.16 0.97 33.80
C THR A 233 11.57 -0.42 33.64
N GLU A 234 10.59 -0.56 32.75
CA GLU A 234 9.91 -1.84 32.50
C GLU A 234 10.15 -2.31 31.08
N GLY A 235 10.23 -3.63 30.89
CA GLY A 235 10.39 -4.26 29.60
C GLY A 235 9.07 -4.49 28.86
N GLY A 236 9.18 -4.64 27.55
CA GLY A 236 8.09 -5.08 26.70
C GLY A 236 8.58 -5.39 25.29
N LYS A 237 7.65 -5.75 24.42
CA LYS A 237 7.87 -6.02 23.00
C LYS A 237 6.82 -5.31 22.16
N ILE A 238 7.24 -4.79 21.02
CA ILE A 238 6.34 -4.30 19.96
C ILE A 238 6.62 -5.11 18.70
N THR A 239 5.58 -5.70 18.14
CA THR A 239 5.60 -6.42 16.88
C THR A 239 5.04 -5.54 15.79
N TYR A 240 5.84 -5.29 14.76
CA TYR A 240 5.47 -4.59 13.54
C TYR A 240 5.33 -5.60 12.41
N THR A 241 4.14 -5.71 11.84
CA THR A 241 3.89 -6.52 10.65
C THR A 241 3.68 -5.59 9.46
N PHE A 242 4.63 -5.61 8.54
CA PHE A 242 4.63 -4.85 7.30
C PHE A 242 3.93 -5.65 6.20
N VAL A 243 2.92 -5.04 5.60
CA VAL A 243 2.22 -5.53 4.41
C VAL A 243 2.82 -4.81 3.21
N ARG A 244 3.07 -5.57 2.14
CA ARG A 244 3.62 -5.05 0.90
C ARG A 244 2.68 -3.97 0.32
N GLN A 245 3.26 -2.83 -0.04
CA GLN A 245 2.59 -1.76 -0.78
C GLN A 245 2.65 -1.99 -2.30
#